data_AF-A0A4Q5SEX5-F1
#
_entry.id   AF-A0A4Q5SEX5-F1
#
_cell.length_a   1.000
_cell.length_b   1.000
_cell.length_c   1.000
_cell.angle_alpha   90.00
_cell.angle_beta   90.00
_cell.angle_gamma   90.00
#
_symmetry.space_group_name_H-M   'P 1'
#
loop_
_entity.id
_entity.type
_entity.pdbx_description
1 polymer ?
#
loop_
_entity_poly.entity_id
_entity_poly.type
_entity_poly.pdbx_seq_one_letter_code
_entity_poly.pdbx_strand_id
1 'polypeptide(L)'
;STIQMVVALKPLHEKYKIKRVVVSTYQSVTGTGVKAVEQLFNERKGIDGPKAYPYTIDLNVIPQIDVFTENGYTKEEMKMILETKKIMGDDSIQVTATTVRIPVMGGHSESVNIEFANDFDLAELRELLSNAPGVVVTDDIANLKYPMPLDAHDKDEVFVGRIRRDETQPNTLNCWIVSDNLRKGAATNAIQIAEYLAAKNLIGQAVEA
;
A
#
# COMPACT_ATOMS: atom_id res chain seq x y z
N SER A 1 2.15 0.53 -3.71
CA SER A 1 0.78 0.47 -3.18
C SER A 1 0.33 -0.98 -3.04
N THR A 2 0.22 -1.76 -4.12
CA THR A 2 -0.23 -3.17 -4.00
C THR A 2 0.57 -3.99 -2.97
N ILE A 3 1.90 -3.93 -2.98
CA ILE A 3 2.78 -4.75 -2.11
C ILE A 3 2.47 -4.55 -0.63
N GLN A 4 2.46 -3.30 -0.13
CA GLN A 4 2.21 -3.04 1.29
C GLN A 4 0.80 -3.49 1.70
N MET A 5 -0.19 -3.30 0.81
CA MET A 5 -1.55 -3.74 1.03
C MET A 5 -1.60 -5.27 1.15
N VAL A 6 -1.11 -6.01 0.16
CA VAL A 6 -1.21 -7.49 0.15
C VAL A 6 -0.42 -8.15 1.28
N VAL A 7 0.70 -7.57 1.71
CA VAL A 7 1.45 -8.05 2.90
C VAL A 7 0.57 -8.01 4.15
N ALA A 8 -0.21 -6.94 4.34
CA ALA A 8 -1.15 -6.84 5.46
C ALA A 8 -2.41 -7.71 5.24
N LEU A 9 -2.93 -7.79 4.01
CA LEU A 9 -4.15 -8.54 3.70
C LEU A 9 -3.96 -10.06 3.76
N LYS A 10 -2.78 -10.57 3.40
CA LYS A 10 -2.52 -12.02 3.28
C LYS A 10 -2.88 -12.82 4.54
N PRO A 11 -2.36 -12.50 5.75
CA PRO A 11 -2.73 -13.25 6.95
C PRO A 11 -4.23 -13.12 7.28
N LEU A 12 -4.83 -11.96 7.04
CA LEU A 12 -6.26 -11.71 7.28
C LEU A 12 -7.14 -12.56 6.34
N HIS A 13 -6.76 -12.65 5.07
CA HIS A 13 -7.48 -13.45 4.08
C HIS A 13 -7.37 -14.95 4.37
N GLU A 14 -6.23 -15.43 4.86
CA GLU A 14 -6.07 -16.83 5.24
C GLU A 14 -7.00 -17.22 6.40
N LYS A 15 -7.19 -16.33 7.37
CA LYS A 15 -8.03 -16.58 8.55
C LYS A 15 -9.51 -16.29 8.35
N TYR A 16 -9.86 -15.09 7.87
CA TYR A 16 -11.24 -14.60 7.87
C TYR A 16 -11.89 -14.60 6.49
N LYS A 17 -11.10 -14.83 5.43
CA LYS A 17 -11.47 -14.75 4.00
C LYS A 17 -12.01 -13.38 3.60
N ILE A 18 -11.25 -12.65 2.79
CA ILE A 18 -11.64 -11.33 2.29
C ILE A 18 -12.63 -11.48 1.13
N LYS A 19 -13.73 -10.74 1.19
CA LYS A 19 -14.72 -10.62 0.11
C LYS A 19 -14.51 -9.35 -0.70
N ARG A 20 -14.28 -8.22 -0.01
CA ARG A 20 -14.18 -6.91 -0.65
C ARG A 20 -13.14 -6.02 0.02
N VAL A 21 -12.43 -5.24 -0.80
CA VAL A 21 -11.48 -4.22 -0.37
C VAL A 21 -11.82 -2.91 -1.06
N VAL A 22 -11.92 -1.84 -0.28
CA VAL A 22 -11.93 -0.45 -0.76
C VAL A 22 -10.68 0.21 -0.23
N VAL A 23 -9.90 0.80 -1.12
CA VAL A 23 -8.66 1.49 -0.73
C VAL A 23 -8.61 2.90 -1.31
N SER A 24 -8.21 3.84 -0.48
CA SER A 24 -7.81 5.19 -0.91
C SER A 24 -6.36 5.40 -0.53
N THR A 25 -5.51 5.66 -1.53
CA THR A 25 -4.08 5.80 -1.34
C THR A 25 -3.69 7.28 -1.16
N TYR A 26 -2.60 7.47 -0.44
CA TYR A 26 -1.97 8.75 -0.12
C TYR A 26 -0.49 8.57 -0.47
N GLN A 27 -0.19 8.68 -1.76
CA GLN A 27 1.12 8.32 -2.30
C GLN A 27 2.08 9.50 -2.29
N SER A 28 3.27 9.27 -1.72
CA SER A 28 4.42 10.19 -1.77
C SER A 28 4.85 10.52 -3.20
N VAL A 29 5.38 11.73 -3.40
CA VAL A 29 5.99 12.17 -4.67
C VAL A 29 7.24 11.38 -5.04
N THR A 30 7.92 10.77 -4.06
CA THR A 30 9.13 9.96 -4.30
C THR A 30 8.86 8.75 -5.21
N GLY A 31 7.62 8.25 -5.26
CA GLY A 31 7.23 7.16 -6.16
C GLY A 31 7.26 7.52 -7.64
N THR A 32 7.22 8.81 -8.00
CA THR A 32 7.38 9.28 -9.39
C THR A 32 8.84 9.52 -9.75
N GLY A 33 9.74 9.54 -8.77
CA GLY A 33 11.18 9.76 -8.94
C GLY A 33 11.60 11.23 -8.82
N VAL A 34 12.88 11.48 -9.10
CA VAL A 34 13.58 12.74 -8.79
C VAL A 34 12.88 13.97 -9.38
N LYS A 35 12.33 13.89 -10.59
CA LYS A 35 11.63 15.01 -11.23
C LYS A 35 10.43 15.52 -10.42
N ALA A 36 9.67 14.64 -9.78
CA ALA A 36 8.53 15.03 -8.96
C ALA A 36 8.96 15.67 -7.64
N VAL A 37 10.08 15.20 -7.08
CA VAL A 37 10.70 15.81 -5.90
C VAL A 37 11.19 17.22 -6.23
N GLU A 38 11.88 17.38 -7.35
CA GLU A 38 12.32 18.69 -7.85
C GLU A 38 11.15 19.63 -8.08
N GLN A 39 10.07 19.16 -8.72
CA GLN A 39 8.85 19.94 -8.92
C GLN A 39 8.30 20.46 -7.59
N LEU A 40 8.09 19.59 -6.59
CA LEU A 40 7.57 19.98 -5.27
C LEU A 40 8.43 21.07 -4.61
N PHE A 41 9.76 20.94 -4.65
CA PHE A 41 10.64 21.93 -4.03
C PHE A 41 10.78 23.22 -4.83
N ASN A 42 10.65 23.17 -6.16
CA ASN A 42 10.61 24.36 -7.00
C ASN A 42 9.33 25.16 -6.75
N GLU A 43 8.18 24.49 -6.67
CA GLU A 43 6.89 25.11 -6.37
C GLU A 43 6.92 25.85 -5.02
N ARG A 44 7.46 25.22 -3.97
CA ARG A 44 7.66 25.84 -2.64
C ARG A 44 8.54 27.09 -2.67
N LYS A 45 9.46 27.17 -3.63
CA LYS A 45 10.38 28.31 -3.81
C LYS A 45 9.81 29.35 -4.78
N GLY A 46 8.64 29.12 -5.37
CA GLY A 46 8.08 29.98 -6.42
C GLY A 46 8.88 29.92 -7.74
N ILE A 47 9.62 28.84 -7.97
CA ILE A 47 10.44 28.63 -9.17
C ILE A 47 9.60 27.81 -10.16
N ASP A 48 9.40 28.31 -11.38
CA ASP A 48 8.86 27.50 -12.48
C ASP A 48 9.98 26.64 -13.07
N GLY A 49 9.82 25.33 -13.00
CA GLY A 49 10.83 24.36 -13.40
C GLY A 49 10.22 23.14 -14.09
N PRO A 50 11.02 22.09 -14.36
CA PRO A 50 10.51 20.85 -14.94
C PRO A 50 9.37 20.26 -14.12
N LYS A 51 8.30 19.84 -14.79
CA LYS A 51 7.10 19.28 -14.16
C LYS A 51 6.98 17.78 -14.46
N ALA A 52 6.85 16.98 -13.42
CA ALA A 52 6.46 15.58 -13.50
C ALA A 52 4.94 15.41 -13.54
N TYR A 53 4.21 16.32 -12.90
CA TYR A 53 2.75 16.35 -12.85
C TYR A 53 2.22 17.54 -13.67
N PRO A 54 1.05 17.40 -14.33
CA PRO A 54 0.44 18.51 -15.06
C PRO A 54 -0.05 19.65 -14.15
N TYR A 55 -0.20 19.40 -12.85
CA TYR A 55 -0.69 20.35 -11.85
C TYR A 55 0.33 20.56 -10.73
N THR A 56 0.19 21.68 -10.00
CA THR A 56 0.94 21.95 -8.77
C THR A 56 0.67 20.86 -7.75
N ILE A 57 1.73 20.31 -7.15
CA ILE A 57 1.62 19.29 -6.09
C ILE A 57 1.77 19.90 -4.70
N ASP A 58 2.52 21.00 -4.56
CA ASP A 58 2.62 21.68 -3.27
C ASP A 58 1.25 22.20 -2.79
N LEU A 59 0.96 21.96 -1.51
CA LEU A 59 -0.34 22.26 -0.87
C LEU A 59 -1.57 21.72 -1.62
N ASN A 60 -1.40 20.68 -2.45
CA ASN A 60 -2.45 20.13 -3.28
C ASN A 60 -2.58 18.61 -3.14
N VAL A 61 -3.62 18.05 -3.75
CA VAL A 61 -3.94 16.63 -3.78
C VAL A 61 -4.34 16.29 -5.22
N ILE A 62 -3.56 15.45 -5.91
CA ILE A 62 -3.79 15.10 -7.32
C ILE A 62 -4.41 13.69 -7.38
N PRO A 63 -5.70 13.55 -7.70
CA PRO A 63 -6.40 12.26 -7.78
C PRO A 63 -6.14 11.57 -9.14
N GLN A 64 -4.87 11.55 -9.56
CA GLN A 64 -4.45 10.90 -10.79
C GLN A 64 -3.02 10.38 -10.61
N ILE A 65 -2.87 9.07 -10.68
CA ILE A 65 -1.57 8.41 -10.78
C ILE A 65 -1.61 7.50 -12.01
N ASP A 66 -0.67 7.74 -12.92
CA ASP A 66 -0.67 7.16 -14.28
C ASP A 66 -1.85 7.70 -15.14
N VAL A 67 -2.02 7.18 -16.34
CA VAL A 67 -3.05 7.60 -17.30
C VAL A 67 -4.40 6.94 -16.99
N PHE A 68 -5.49 7.61 -17.39
CA PHE A 68 -6.84 7.05 -17.33
C PHE A 68 -7.03 5.90 -18.32
N THR A 69 -7.87 4.94 -17.94
CA THR A 69 -8.40 3.85 -18.77
C THR A 69 -9.83 4.17 -19.21
N GLU A 70 -10.38 3.40 -20.16
CA GLU A 70 -11.69 3.65 -20.76
C GLU A 70 -12.86 3.69 -19.76
N ASN A 71 -12.75 2.95 -18.66
CA ASN A 71 -13.75 2.90 -17.59
C ASN A 71 -13.63 4.02 -16.54
N GLY A 72 -12.73 4.99 -16.74
CA GLY A 72 -12.55 6.15 -15.86
C GLY A 72 -11.62 5.93 -14.66
N TYR A 73 -11.12 4.71 -14.44
CA TYR A 73 -10.03 4.46 -13.49
C TYR A 73 -8.69 4.90 -14.07
N THR A 74 -7.66 5.04 -13.24
CA THR A 74 -6.27 5.15 -13.69
C THR A 74 -5.61 3.77 -13.83
N LYS A 75 -4.50 3.69 -14.57
CA LYS A 75 -3.70 2.46 -14.65
C LYS A 75 -3.16 2.02 -13.29
N GLU A 76 -2.80 2.93 -12.38
CA GLU A 76 -2.36 2.56 -11.03
C GLU A 76 -3.50 1.92 -10.22
N GLU A 77 -4.73 2.43 -10.34
CA GLU A 77 -5.90 1.83 -9.68
C GLU A 77 -6.19 0.44 -10.25
N MET A 78 -6.21 0.30 -11.59
CA MET A 78 -6.40 -0.99 -12.24
C MET A 78 -5.29 -1.98 -11.89
N LYS A 79 -4.04 -1.51 -11.76
CA LYS A 79 -2.91 -2.31 -11.30
C LYS A 79 -3.12 -2.84 -9.89
N MET A 80 -3.52 -1.99 -8.93
CA MET A 80 -3.83 -2.45 -7.57
C MET A 80 -4.91 -3.53 -7.56
N ILE A 81 -5.96 -3.38 -8.38
CA ILE A 81 -7.06 -4.36 -8.49
C ILE A 81 -6.53 -5.70 -9.02
N LEU A 82 -5.85 -5.68 -10.17
CA LEU A 82 -5.42 -6.89 -10.87
C LEU A 82 -4.28 -7.61 -10.15
N GLU A 83 -3.29 -6.87 -9.64
CA GLU A 83 -2.18 -7.45 -8.90
C GLU A 83 -2.62 -8.04 -7.57
N THR A 84 -3.59 -7.44 -6.87
CA THR A 84 -4.12 -8.01 -5.62
C THR A 84 -4.68 -9.40 -5.85
N LYS A 85 -5.57 -9.58 -6.85
CA LYS A 85 -6.15 -10.89 -7.19
C LYS A 85 -5.06 -11.91 -7.53
N LYS A 86 -4.13 -11.51 -8.40
CA LYS A 86 -3.04 -12.36 -8.87
C LYS A 86 -2.11 -12.79 -7.74
N ILE A 87 -1.69 -11.87 -6.86
CA ILE A 87 -0.75 -12.15 -5.77
C ILE A 87 -1.44 -12.96 -4.67
N MET A 88 -2.71 -12.66 -4.36
CA MET A 88 -3.48 -13.39 -3.36
C MET A 88 -3.90 -14.78 -3.84
N GLY A 89 -3.88 -15.02 -5.16
CA GLY A 89 -4.28 -16.28 -5.77
C GLY A 89 -5.79 -16.51 -5.70
N ASP A 90 -6.59 -15.44 -5.67
CA ASP A 90 -8.04 -15.49 -5.51
C ASP A 90 -8.72 -14.36 -6.30
N ASP A 91 -9.33 -14.74 -7.43
CA ASP A 91 -10.03 -13.81 -8.33
C ASP A 91 -11.40 -13.35 -7.78
N SER A 92 -11.92 -14.01 -6.74
CA SER A 92 -13.20 -13.68 -6.12
C SER A 92 -13.13 -12.43 -5.22
N ILE A 93 -11.92 -12.03 -4.82
CA ILE A 93 -11.70 -10.80 -4.05
C ILE A 93 -12.14 -9.60 -4.90
N GLN A 94 -13.13 -8.86 -4.43
CA GLN A 94 -13.57 -7.62 -5.07
C GLN A 94 -12.72 -6.46 -4.58
N VAL A 95 -12.06 -5.74 -5.48
CA VAL A 95 -11.18 -4.62 -5.12
C VAL A 95 -11.61 -3.39 -5.91
N THR A 96 -11.67 -2.25 -5.23
CA THR A 96 -11.74 -0.93 -5.86
C THR A 96 -10.76 0.01 -5.17
N ALA A 97 -10.14 0.89 -5.95
CA ALA A 97 -9.09 1.77 -5.49
C ALA A 97 -9.33 3.20 -6.00
N THR A 98 -8.97 4.18 -5.18
CA THR A 98 -8.74 5.56 -5.60
C THR A 98 -7.30 5.91 -5.26
N THR A 99 -6.53 6.30 -6.28
CA THR A 99 -5.09 6.57 -6.10
C THR A 99 -4.80 8.06 -6.17
N VAL A 100 -4.11 8.57 -5.14
CA VAL A 100 -3.94 10.02 -4.98
C VAL A 100 -2.51 10.36 -4.63
N ARG A 101 -1.96 11.35 -5.34
CA ARG A 101 -0.64 11.92 -5.05
C ARG A 101 -0.76 13.09 -4.08
N ILE A 102 0.06 13.10 -3.04
CA ILE A 102 0.11 14.16 -2.04
C ILE A 102 1.55 14.67 -1.85
N PRO A 103 1.77 15.90 -1.34
CA PRO A 103 3.09 16.51 -1.13
C PRO A 103 3.83 15.94 0.08
N VAL A 104 3.90 14.61 0.15
CA VAL A 104 4.62 13.85 1.16
C VAL A 104 5.89 13.26 0.54
N MET A 105 6.95 13.26 1.33
CA MET A 105 8.21 12.60 1.05
C MET A 105 8.32 11.35 1.91
N GLY A 106 8.74 10.25 1.30
CA GLY A 106 8.98 8.99 2.01
C GLY A 106 7.68 8.28 2.38
N GLY A 107 7.49 7.10 1.79
CA GLY A 107 6.40 6.21 2.13
C GLY A 107 5.06 6.49 1.44
N HIS A 108 4.27 5.44 1.27
CA HIS A 108 2.88 5.54 0.84
C HIS A 108 1.99 5.16 2.01
N SER A 109 0.84 5.83 2.11
CA SER A 109 -0.17 5.48 3.09
C SER A 109 -1.48 5.08 2.42
N GLU A 110 -2.24 4.22 3.07
CA GLU A 110 -3.46 3.65 2.52
C GLU A 110 -4.52 3.56 3.61
N SER A 111 -5.67 4.18 3.35
CA SER A 111 -6.89 3.93 4.12
C SER A 111 -7.59 2.74 3.49
N VAL A 112 -7.75 1.65 4.24
CA VAL A 112 -8.26 0.39 3.70
C VAL A 112 -9.48 -0.05 4.51
N ASN A 113 -10.56 -0.36 3.79
CA ASN A 113 -11.77 -0.96 4.32
C ASN A 113 -11.91 -2.37 3.72
N ILE A 114 -12.09 -3.36 4.59
CA ILE A 114 -11.98 -4.78 4.24
C ILE A 114 -13.20 -5.51 4.79
N GLU A 115 -14.03 -6.06 3.91
CA GLU A 115 -15.14 -6.94 4.27
C GLU A 115 -14.67 -8.40 4.28
N PHE A 116 -14.94 -9.11 5.37
CA PHE A 116 -14.65 -10.53 5.52
C PHE A 116 -15.90 -11.41 5.35
N ALA A 117 -15.69 -12.68 5.04
CA ALA A 117 -16.76 -13.67 4.98
C ALA A 117 -17.22 -14.10 6.37
N ASN A 118 -16.30 -14.12 7.34
CA ASN A 118 -16.54 -14.50 8.73
C ASN A 118 -16.34 -13.31 9.67
N ASP A 119 -16.97 -13.37 10.85
CA ASP A 119 -16.71 -12.38 11.90
C ASP A 119 -15.28 -12.52 12.46
N PHE A 120 -14.79 -11.47 13.11
CA PHE A 120 -13.40 -11.39 13.59
C PHE A 120 -13.28 -10.69 14.94
N ASP A 121 -12.39 -11.16 15.81
CA ASP A 121 -12.05 -10.41 17.02
C ASP A 121 -10.92 -9.40 16.76
N LEU A 122 -11.03 -8.22 17.36
CA LEU A 122 -10.08 -7.13 17.16
C LEU A 122 -8.73 -7.36 17.87
N ALA A 123 -8.70 -8.08 19.00
CA ALA A 123 -7.45 -8.40 19.68
C ALA A 123 -6.72 -9.51 18.93
N GLU A 124 -7.45 -10.55 18.54
CA GLU A 124 -6.94 -11.67 17.73
C GLU A 124 -6.40 -11.19 16.37
N LEU A 125 -7.09 -10.24 15.72
CA LEU A 125 -6.64 -9.66 14.46
C LEU A 125 -5.34 -8.87 14.61
N ARG A 126 -5.18 -8.10 15.69
CA ARG A 126 -3.93 -7.38 16.00
C ARG A 126 -2.78 -8.35 16.26
N GLU A 127 -3.03 -9.41 17.02
CA GLU A 127 -2.04 -10.45 17.29
C GLU A 127 -1.61 -11.15 16.00
N LEU A 128 -2.57 -11.52 15.15
CA LEU A 128 -2.31 -12.14 13.85
C LEU A 128 -1.41 -11.26 12.97
N LEU A 129 -1.72 -9.95 12.87
CA LEU A 129 -0.90 -9.01 12.11
C LEU A 129 0.49 -8.82 12.75
N SER A 130 0.58 -8.77 14.08
CA SER A 130 1.86 -8.60 14.79
C SER A 130 2.79 -9.80 14.60
N ASN A 131 2.22 -10.99 14.40
CA ASN A 131 2.97 -12.22 14.14
C ASN A 131 3.27 -12.43 12.64
N ALA A 132 2.72 -11.61 11.75
CA ALA A 132 2.93 -11.73 10.31
C ALA A 132 4.34 -11.21 9.91
N PRO A 133 5.13 -11.97 9.14
CA PRO A 133 6.46 -11.54 8.73
C PRO A 133 6.46 -10.20 7.98
N GLY A 134 7.27 -9.26 8.45
CA GLY A 134 7.40 -7.94 7.83
C GLY A 134 6.25 -6.97 8.11
N VAL A 135 5.34 -7.30 9.03
CA VAL A 135 4.29 -6.40 9.51
C VAL A 135 4.62 -5.90 10.92
N VAL A 136 4.43 -4.60 11.16
CA VAL A 136 4.56 -3.98 12.48
C VAL A 136 3.24 -3.30 12.83
N VAL A 137 2.58 -3.75 13.89
CA VAL A 137 1.35 -3.11 14.37
C VAL A 137 1.72 -1.90 15.24
N THR A 138 1.32 -0.71 14.80
CA THR A 138 1.42 0.54 15.56
C THR A 138 -0.01 1.04 15.79
N ASP A 139 -0.68 0.55 16.83
CA ASP A 139 -2.09 0.83 17.07
C ASP A 139 -2.39 1.06 18.55
N ASP A 140 -1.94 2.20 19.07
CA ASP A 140 -2.17 2.62 20.46
C ASP A 140 -2.73 4.05 20.44
N ILE A 141 -4.03 4.11 20.16
CA ILE A 141 -4.77 5.38 20.00
C ILE A 141 -4.86 6.18 21.30
N ALA A 142 -4.78 5.52 22.47
CA ALA A 142 -4.80 6.18 23.77
C ALA A 142 -3.55 7.05 23.98
N ASN A 143 -2.41 6.64 23.38
CA ASN A 143 -1.15 7.37 23.40
C ASN A 143 -0.80 8.02 22.06
N LEU A 144 -1.78 8.19 21.16
CA LEU A 144 -1.62 8.83 19.85
C LEU A 144 -0.57 8.17 18.94
N LYS A 145 -0.44 6.84 19.00
CA LYS A 145 0.47 6.07 18.16
C LYS A 145 -0.27 5.40 17.01
N TYR A 146 0.10 5.77 15.80
CA TYR A 146 -0.38 5.22 14.54
C TYR A 146 0.68 5.42 13.45
N PRO A 147 0.71 4.60 12.40
CA PRO A 147 1.72 4.73 11.35
C PRO A 147 1.62 6.05 10.61
N MET A 148 2.75 6.72 10.40
CA MET A 148 2.86 7.88 9.52
C MET A 148 3.93 7.64 8.45
N PRO A 149 3.84 8.28 7.28
CA PRO A 149 4.85 8.14 6.21
C PRO A 149 6.29 8.33 6.70
N LEU A 150 6.50 9.30 7.59
CA LEU A 150 7.81 9.58 8.21
C LEU A 150 8.36 8.39 9.02
N ASP A 151 7.49 7.63 9.68
CA ASP A 151 7.91 6.49 10.50
C ASP A 151 8.41 5.32 9.66
N ALA A 152 7.96 5.24 8.41
CA ALA A 152 8.32 4.17 7.50
C ALA A 152 9.62 4.43 6.72
N HIS A 153 10.13 5.66 6.72
CA HIS A 153 11.33 6.01 5.96
C HIS A 153 12.53 5.10 6.33
N ASP A 154 13.20 4.57 5.30
CA ASP A 154 14.36 3.69 5.44
C ASP A 154 14.08 2.37 6.17
N LYS A 155 12.82 1.96 6.24
CA LYS A 155 12.39 0.70 6.83
C LYS A 155 11.84 -0.26 5.79
N ASP A 156 11.93 -1.54 6.09
CA ASP A 156 11.55 -2.63 5.19
C ASP A 156 10.18 -3.23 5.57
N GLU A 157 9.63 -2.81 6.70
CA GLU A 157 8.37 -3.27 7.24
C GLU A 157 7.15 -2.55 6.66
N VAL A 158 6.00 -3.20 6.80
CA VAL A 158 4.68 -2.63 6.57
C VAL A 158 4.05 -2.32 7.92
N PHE A 159 3.80 -1.05 8.18
CA PHE A 159 3.21 -0.57 9.42
C PHE A 159 1.69 -0.54 9.29
N VAL A 160 0.98 -1.14 10.25
CA VAL A 160 -0.48 -1.20 10.25
C VAL A 160 -1.01 -0.63 11.56
N GLY A 161 -2.03 0.22 11.47
CA GLY A 161 -2.69 0.79 12.65
C GLY A 161 -4.08 1.30 12.34
N ARG A 162 -4.65 2.09 13.26
CA ARG A 162 -6.04 2.59 13.19
C ARG A 162 -7.05 1.47 12.98
N ILE A 163 -6.77 0.30 13.56
CA ILE A 163 -7.52 -0.95 13.36
C ILE A 163 -8.83 -0.86 14.15
N ARG A 164 -9.96 -0.91 13.47
CA ARG A 164 -11.28 -0.82 14.10
C ARG A 164 -12.35 -1.44 13.22
N ARG A 165 -13.45 -1.86 13.83
CA ARG A 165 -14.64 -2.29 13.09
C ARG A 165 -15.24 -1.12 12.32
N ASP A 166 -15.91 -1.44 11.23
CA ASP A 166 -16.89 -0.58 10.60
C ASP A 166 -18.24 -0.80 11.30
N GLU A 167 -18.77 0.24 11.94
CA GLU A 167 -20.06 0.17 12.64
C GLU A 167 -21.26 0.21 11.67
N THR A 168 -21.02 0.44 10.37
CA THR A 168 -22.06 0.56 9.34
C THR A 168 -22.18 -0.67 8.46
N GLN A 169 -21.18 -1.56 8.48
CA GLN A 169 -21.17 -2.78 7.67
C GLN A 169 -20.68 -3.99 8.50
N PRO A 170 -21.44 -5.10 8.54
CA PRO A 170 -21.03 -6.31 9.25
C PRO A 170 -19.71 -6.89 8.72
N ASN A 171 -18.93 -7.50 9.61
CA ASN A 171 -17.67 -8.18 9.28
C ASN A 171 -16.69 -7.31 8.49
N THR A 172 -16.74 -5.99 8.70
CA THR A 172 -15.88 -5.05 7.99
C THR A 172 -14.88 -4.38 8.93
N LEU A 173 -13.63 -4.35 8.49
CA LEU A 173 -12.50 -3.72 9.18
C LEU A 173 -12.10 -2.44 8.46
N ASN A 174 -11.80 -1.40 9.23
CA ASN A 174 -11.03 -0.25 8.78
C ASN A 174 -9.61 -0.31 9.35
N CYS A 175 -8.60 -0.07 8.52
CA CYS A 175 -7.20 0.07 8.95
C CYS A 175 -6.44 1.11 8.12
N TRP A 176 -5.27 1.48 8.61
CA TRP A 176 -4.32 2.39 8.00
C TRP A 176 -2.99 1.68 7.80
N ILE A 177 -2.50 1.64 6.56
CA ILE A 177 -1.29 0.91 6.18
C ILE A 177 -0.26 1.91 5.65
N VAL A 178 0.98 1.81 6.12
CA VAL A 178 2.09 2.65 5.68
C VAL A 178 3.34 1.82 5.44
N SER A 179 4.06 2.09 4.35
CA SER A 179 5.38 1.48 4.12
C SER A 179 6.23 2.37 3.21
N ASP A 180 7.55 2.20 3.26
CA ASP A 180 8.48 2.87 2.35
C ASP A 180 8.28 2.35 0.92
N ASN A 181 7.89 3.24 0.02
CA ASN A 181 7.59 2.91 -1.35
C ASN A 181 8.82 2.61 -2.21
N LEU A 182 10.01 3.07 -1.81
CA LEU A 182 11.27 2.80 -2.52
C LEU A 182 11.93 1.51 -2.04
N ARG A 183 11.77 1.17 -0.76
CA ARG A 183 12.31 -0.07 -0.17
C ARG A 183 11.36 -1.23 -0.31
N LYS A 184 10.45 -1.44 0.65
CA LYS A 184 9.51 -2.57 0.60
C LYS A 184 8.62 -2.51 -0.63
N GLY A 185 8.26 -1.32 -1.09
CA GLY A 185 7.49 -1.11 -2.33
C GLY A 185 8.25 -1.42 -3.64
N ALA A 186 9.57 -1.62 -3.60
CA ALA A 186 10.37 -1.93 -4.79
C ALA A 186 11.63 -2.75 -4.48
N ALA A 187 12.69 -2.10 -3.96
CA ALA A 187 14.04 -2.69 -3.87
C ALA A 187 14.12 -3.90 -2.94
N THR A 188 13.62 -3.79 -1.72
CA THR A 188 13.70 -4.85 -0.71
C THR A 188 12.90 -6.08 -1.14
N ASN A 189 11.73 -5.88 -1.75
CA ASN A 189 10.94 -7.00 -2.27
C ASN A 189 11.68 -7.74 -3.39
N ALA A 190 12.37 -7.03 -4.29
CA ALA A 190 13.17 -7.66 -5.33
C ALA A 190 14.33 -8.49 -4.77
N ILE A 191 15.04 -7.96 -3.76
CA ILE A 191 16.11 -8.69 -3.07
C ILE A 191 15.55 -9.92 -2.34
N GLN A 192 14.43 -9.79 -1.62
CA GLN A 192 13.79 -10.90 -0.92
C GLN A 192 13.35 -12.02 -1.87
N ILE A 193 12.87 -11.68 -3.07
CA ILE A 193 12.57 -12.67 -4.11
C ILE A 193 13.86 -13.38 -4.55
N ALA A 194 14.94 -12.64 -4.79
CA ALA A 194 16.22 -13.23 -5.18
C ALA A 194 16.80 -14.15 -4.08
N GLU A 195 16.74 -13.72 -2.82
CA GLU A 195 17.14 -14.52 -1.64
C GLU A 195 16.30 -15.79 -1.52
N TYR A 196 14.99 -15.70 -1.73
CA TYR A 196 14.11 -16.87 -1.73
C TYR A 196 14.46 -17.85 -2.86
N LEU A 197 14.66 -17.35 -4.09
CA LEU A 197 15.07 -18.18 -5.22
C LEU A 197 16.41 -18.86 -4.96
N ALA A 198 17.39 -18.13 -4.39
CA ALA A 198 18.68 -18.68 -4.00
C ALA A 198 18.51 -19.79 -2.94
N ALA A 199 17.75 -19.52 -1.87
CA ALA A 199 17.50 -20.48 -0.80
C ALA A 199 16.73 -21.73 -1.26
N LYS A 200 15.92 -21.61 -2.32
CA LYS A 200 15.21 -22.72 -2.96
C LYS A 200 15.99 -23.36 -4.12
N ASN A 201 17.22 -22.93 -4.38
CA ASN A 201 18.06 -23.39 -5.49
C ASN A 201 17.40 -23.25 -6.88
N LEU A 202 16.59 -22.22 -7.07
CA LEU A 202 15.86 -21.93 -8.32
C LEU A 202 16.63 -21.00 -9.27
N ILE A 203 17.83 -20.54 -8.88
CA ILE A 203 18.68 -19.68 -9.71
C ILE A 203 19.49 -20.54 -10.69
N GLY A 204 19.41 -20.22 -11.99
CA GLY A 204 20.19 -20.91 -13.03
C GLY A 204 19.63 -22.25 -13.48
N GLN A 205 18.43 -22.64 -13.02
CA GLN A 205 17.71 -23.77 -13.58
C GLN A 205 17.10 -23.38 -14.93
N ALA A 206 17.27 -24.22 -15.95
CA ALA A 206 16.62 -24.04 -17.24
C ALA A 206 15.11 -24.22 -17.06
N VAL A 207 14.33 -23.25 -17.54
CA VAL A 207 12.87 -23.42 -17.67
C VAL A 207 12.66 -24.29 -18.90
N GLU A 208 12.34 -25.57 -18.72
CA GLU A 208 11.79 -26.36 -19.83
C GLU A 208 10.46 -25.72 -20.23
N ALA A 209 10.39 -25.28 -21.49
CA ALA A 209 9.26 -24.59 -22.09
C ALA A 209 8.12 -25.54 -22.46
#